data_AF-A0A2T1CCU9-F1
#
_entry.id   AF-A0A2T1CCU9-F1
#
_cell.length_a   1.000
_cell.length_b   1.000
_cell.length_c   1.000
_cell.angle_alpha   90.00
_cell.angle_beta   90.00
_cell.angle_gamma   90.00
#
_symmetry.space_group_name_H-M   'P 1'
#
loop_
_entity.id
_entity.type
_entity.pdbx_description
1 polymer ?
#
loop_
_entity_poly.entity_id
_entity_poly.type
_entity_poly.pdbx_seq_one_letter_code
_entity_poly.pdbx_strand_id
1 'polypeptide(L)'
;MNGKKYNGWNNYETWLTALWIDNEYSSYQYRCELVEEVKEEHEDEDKRENCLASSLKNWIESQNPITESTSLFTDLLNSALSEVDWQEIAENFLTE
;
A
#
# COMPACT_ATOMS: atom_id res chain seq x y z
N MET A 1 -3.41 -22.02 11.87
CA MET A 1 -4.80 -21.51 11.83
C MET A 1 -4.99 -20.91 10.46
N ASN A 2 -5.95 -21.37 9.65
CA ASN A 2 -6.23 -20.73 8.36
C ASN A 2 -6.88 -19.37 8.64
N GLY A 3 -6.06 -18.33 8.74
CA GLY A 3 -6.53 -16.96 8.74
C GLY A 3 -7.40 -16.77 7.49
N LYS A 4 -8.65 -16.35 7.68
CA LYS A 4 -9.55 -16.10 6.54
C LYS A 4 -8.96 -14.93 5.77
N LYS A 5 -8.39 -15.21 4.59
CA LYS A 5 -8.02 -14.17 3.63
C LYS A 5 -9.25 -13.37 3.25
N TYR A 6 -9.10 -12.06 3.08
CA TYR A 6 -10.15 -11.17 2.64
C TYR A 6 -10.00 -10.92 1.14
N ASN A 7 -10.88 -11.50 0.32
CA ASN A 7 -10.81 -11.40 -1.15
C ASN A 7 -9.42 -11.77 -1.75
N GLY A 8 -8.71 -12.73 -1.13
CA GLY A 8 -7.38 -13.16 -1.57
C GLY A 8 -6.20 -12.50 -0.84
N TRP A 9 -6.45 -11.41 -0.11
CA TRP A 9 -5.46 -10.66 0.67
C TRP A 9 -5.40 -11.10 2.13
N ASN A 10 -4.32 -10.79 2.84
CA ASN A 10 -4.12 -11.24 4.22
C ASN A 10 -5.14 -10.66 5.21
N ASN A 11 -5.62 -9.44 4.99
CA ASN A 11 -6.66 -8.81 5.81
C ASN A 11 -7.52 -7.81 5.00
N TYR A 12 -8.46 -7.16 5.67
CA TYR A 12 -9.39 -6.21 5.04
C TYR A 12 -8.69 -4.93 4.62
N GLU A 13 -7.80 -4.40 5.47
CA GLU A 13 -7.08 -3.15 5.30
C GLU A 13 -6.16 -3.21 4.08
N THR A 14 -5.46 -4.33 3.88
CA THR A 14 -4.63 -4.59 2.70
C THR A 14 -5.47 -4.63 1.43
N TRP A 15 -6.55 -5.43 1.41
CA TRP A 15 -7.44 -5.50 0.25
C TRP A 15 -8.04 -4.14 -0.11
N LEU A 16 -8.54 -3.41 0.90
CA LEU A 16 -9.19 -2.13 0.69
C LEU A 16 -8.20 -1.11 0.12
N THR A 17 -6.99 -1.06 0.67
CA THR A 17 -5.93 -0.16 0.20
C THR A 17 -5.54 -0.46 -1.25
N ALA A 18 -5.28 -1.74 -1.58
CA ALA A 18 -4.98 -2.15 -2.94
C ALA A 18 -6.10 -1.79 -3.92
N LEU A 19 -7.36 -2.06 -3.53
CA LEU A 19 -8.53 -1.69 -4.32
C LEU A 19 -8.57 -0.18 -4.62
N TRP A 20 -8.36 0.67 -3.62
CA TRP A 20 -8.42 2.12 -3.82
C TRP A 20 -7.28 2.66 -4.69
N ILE A 21 -6.09 2.06 -4.61
CA ILE A 21 -4.97 2.41 -5.48
C ILE A 21 -5.32 2.12 -6.94
N ASP A 22 -5.95 0.98 -7.23
CA ASP A 22 -6.25 0.55 -8.60
C ASP A 22 -7.55 1.13 -9.18
N ASN A 23 -8.48 1.58 -8.32
CA ASN A 23 -9.84 1.92 -8.76
C ASN A 23 -9.95 3.25 -9.52
N GLU A 24 -9.05 4.21 -9.26
CA GLU A 24 -9.03 5.51 -9.97
C GLU A 24 -7.88 5.58 -10.97
N TYR A 25 -8.17 6.09 -12.18
CA TYR A 25 -7.18 6.13 -13.27
C TYR A 25 -5.88 6.85 -12.89
N SER A 26 -5.97 7.99 -12.20
CA SER A 26 -4.79 8.74 -11.73
C SER A 26 -3.97 7.96 -10.71
N SER A 27 -4.63 7.28 -9.78
CA SER A 27 -3.97 6.48 -8.74
C SER A 27 -3.30 5.24 -9.35
N TYR A 28 -3.97 4.59 -10.29
CA TYR A 28 -3.43 3.48 -11.06
C TYR A 28 -2.19 3.91 -11.87
N GLN A 29 -2.27 5.03 -12.60
CA GLN A 29 -1.11 5.52 -13.36
C GLN A 29 0.07 5.83 -12.44
N TYR A 30 -0.17 6.50 -11.32
CA TYR A 30 0.90 6.84 -10.39
C TYR A 30 1.54 5.60 -9.76
N ARG A 31 0.73 4.59 -9.39
CA ARG A 31 1.23 3.28 -8.97
C ARG A 31 2.14 2.65 -10.03
N CYS A 32 1.74 2.66 -11.31
CA CYS A 32 2.56 2.14 -12.39
C CYS A 32 3.89 2.89 -12.53
N GLU A 33 3.88 4.22 -12.39
CA GLU A 33 5.10 5.04 -12.39
C GLU A 33 6.06 4.62 -11.25
N LEU A 34 5.54 4.44 -10.04
CA LEU A 34 6.34 3.95 -8.91
C LEU A 34 6.93 2.56 -9.16
N VAL A 35 6.16 1.66 -9.78
CA VAL A 35 6.64 0.30 -10.13
C VAL A 35 7.79 0.37 -11.13
N GLU A 36 7.69 1.20 -12.15
CA GLU A 36 8.76 1.35 -13.15
C GLU A 36 10.01 2.02 -12.54
N GLU A 37 9.82 3.04 -11.70
CA GLU A 37 10.93 3.71 -10.98
C GLU A 37 11.74 2.71 -10.15
N VAL A 38 11.08 1.89 -9.31
CA VAL A 38 11.82 0.91 -8.49
C VAL A 38 12.49 -0.18 -9.34
N LYS A 39 11.90 -0.56 -10.48
CA LYS A 39 12.48 -1.54 -11.41
C LYS A 39 13.74 -1.02 -12.07
N GLU A 40 13.77 0.28 -12.40
CA GLU A 40 14.93 0.97 -12.96
C GLU A 40 16.03 1.21 -11.92
N GLU A 41 15.67 1.59 -10.69
CA GLU A 41 16.64 1.92 -9.63
C GLU A 41 17.32 0.71 -8.99
N HIS A 42 16.64 -0.44 -8.98
CA HIS A 42 17.10 -1.63 -8.28
C HIS A 42 17.05 -2.85 -9.18
N GLU A 43 18.12 -3.64 -9.22
CA GLU A 43 18.14 -4.93 -9.93
C GLU A 43 17.62 -6.10 -9.06
N ASP A 44 17.70 -5.94 -7.73
CA ASP A 44 17.36 -6.95 -6.73
C ASP A 44 15.85 -6.92 -6.41
N GLU A 45 15.20 -8.09 -6.46
CA GLU A 45 13.75 -8.22 -6.25
C GLU A 45 13.34 -7.80 -4.84
N ASP A 46 14.05 -8.24 -3.81
CA ASP A 46 13.76 -7.88 -2.42
C ASP A 46 13.86 -6.36 -2.22
N LYS A 47 14.83 -5.69 -2.85
CA LYS A 47 14.93 -4.22 -2.79
C LYS A 47 13.77 -3.52 -3.50
N ARG A 48 13.34 -4.02 -4.66
CA ARG A 48 12.19 -3.45 -5.39
C ARG A 48 10.93 -3.52 -4.54
N GLU A 49 10.66 -4.68 -3.96
CA GLU A 49 9.50 -4.92 -3.10
C GLU A 49 9.51 -3.97 -1.90
N ASN A 50 10.63 -3.93 -1.15
CA ASN A 50 10.76 -3.07 0.03
C ASN A 50 10.65 -1.57 -0.29
N CYS A 51 11.25 -1.12 -1.40
CA CYS A 51 11.18 0.27 -1.82
C CYS A 51 9.77 0.64 -2.28
N LEU A 52 9.12 -0.21 -3.08
CA LEU A 52 7.75 0.03 -3.51
C LEU A 52 6.78 0.05 -2.33
N ALA A 53 6.88 -0.92 -1.40
CA ALA A 53 6.07 -0.96 -0.19
C ALA A 53 6.20 0.35 0.61
N SER A 54 7.43 0.86 0.75
CA SER A 54 7.71 2.12 1.44
C SER A 54 7.12 3.32 0.70
N SER A 55 7.26 3.37 -0.63
CA SER A 55 6.71 4.45 -1.47
C SER A 55 5.19 4.49 -1.44
N LEU A 56 4.52 3.33 -1.54
CA LEU A 56 3.06 3.22 -1.46
C LEU A 56 2.55 3.68 -0.08
N LYS A 57 3.20 3.23 0.99
CA LYS A 57 2.86 3.66 2.35
C LYS A 57 2.97 5.17 2.51
N ASN A 58 4.12 5.75 2.13
CA ASN A 58 4.36 7.19 2.24
C ASN A 58 3.34 7.99 1.42
N TRP A 59 3.03 7.51 0.21
CA TRP A 59 2.03 8.14 -0.63
C TRP A 59 0.66 8.17 0.05
N ILE A 60 0.15 7.03 0.51
CA ILE A 60 -1.17 6.96 1.17
C ILE A 60 -1.20 7.77 2.47
N GLU A 61 -0.18 7.66 3.31
CA GLU A 61 -0.10 8.43 4.57
C GLU A 61 -0.02 9.94 4.32
N SER A 62 0.64 10.38 3.23
CA SER A 62 0.71 11.81 2.86
C SER A 62 -0.64 12.40 2.46
N GLN A 63 -1.57 11.57 1.98
CA GLN A 63 -2.92 11.98 1.58
C GLN A 63 -3.91 11.98 2.76
N ASN A 64 -3.50 11.55 3.95
CA ASN A 64 -4.39 11.45 5.10
C ASN A 64 -4.85 12.84 5.58
N PRO A 65 -6.16 13.17 5.48
CA PRO A 65 -6.67 14.51 5.71
C PRO A 65 -6.83 14.87 7.20
N ILE A 66 -6.63 13.93 8.12
CA ILE A 66 -6.87 14.13 9.56
C ILE A 66 -5.60 14.07 10.43
N THR A 67 -4.41 14.07 9.80
CA THR A 67 -3.11 13.95 10.47
C THR A 67 -2.74 15.15 11.35
N GLU A 68 -3.30 16.33 11.10
CA GLU A 68 -2.91 17.57 11.81
C GLU A 68 -3.43 17.68 13.25
N SER A 69 -4.28 16.74 13.70
CA SER A 69 -4.82 16.76 15.06
C SER A 69 -4.78 15.39 15.71
N THR A 70 -4.33 15.32 16.97
CA THR A 70 -4.48 14.12 17.78
C THR A 70 -5.94 13.99 18.20
N SER A 71 -6.58 12.91 17.76
CA SER A 71 -7.98 12.62 18.05
C SER A 71 -8.23 11.11 18.01
N LEU A 72 -9.37 10.67 18.57
CA LEU A 72 -9.81 9.27 18.46
C LEU A 72 -9.83 8.79 17.00
N PHE A 73 -10.26 9.64 16.06
CA PHE A 73 -10.32 9.28 14.65
C PHE A 73 -8.93 9.10 14.05
N THR A 74 -7.98 9.95 14.44
CA THR A 74 -6.58 9.86 14.00
C THR A 74 -5.93 8.60 14.54
N ASP A 75 -6.17 8.24 15.81
CA ASP A 75 -5.64 7.02 16.41
C ASP A 75 -6.22 5.76 15.76
N LEU A 76 -7.54 5.75 15.51
CA LEU A 76 -8.21 4.63 14.83
C LEU A 76 -7.75 4.47 13.38
N LEU A 77 -7.60 5.58 12.64
CA LEU A 77 -7.13 5.53 11.26
C LEU A 77 -5.68 5.08 11.18
N ASN A 78 -4.80 5.61 12.05
CA ASN A 78 -3.40 5.18 12.11
C ASN A 78 -3.29 3.70 12.49
N SER A 79 -4.13 3.22 13.41
CA SER A 79 -4.21 1.80 13.75
C SER A 79 -4.66 0.95 12.57
N ALA A 80 -5.61 1.40 11.75
CA ALA A 80 -6.01 0.66 10.55
C ALA A 80 -4.90 0.65 9.49
N LEU A 81 -4.24 1.80 9.26
CA LEU A 81 -3.12 1.90 8.31
C LEU A 81 -1.90 1.07 8.75
N SER A 82 -1.70 0.87 10.06
CA SER A 82 -0.62 0.01 10.56
C SER A 82 -0.86 -1.48 10.33
N GLU A 83 -2.11 -1.90 10.10
CA GLU A 83 -2.45 -3.29 9.77
C GLU A 83 -2.33 -3.59 8.27
N VAL A 84 -2.13 -2.58 7.41
CA VAL A 84 -1.92 -2.79 5.97
C VAL A 84 -0.60 -3.52 5.74
N ASP A 85 -0.68 -4.65 5.05
CA ASP A 85 0.48 -5.41 4.58
C ASP A 85 1.01 -4.81 3.28
N TRP A 86 1.84 -3.77 3.41
CA TRP A 86 2.41 -3.03 2.29
C TRP A 86 3.32 -3.89 1.40
N GLN A 87 3.91 -4.96 1.95
CA GLN A 87 4.75 -5.90 1.19
C GLN A 87 3.87 -6.77 0.29
N GLU A 88 2.75 -7.30 0.79
CA GLU A 88 1.80 -8.06 -0.03
C GLU A 88 1.27 -7.22 -1.21
N ILE A 89 1.02 -5.92 -1.01
CA ILE A 89 0.61 -5.00 -2.08
C ILE A 89 1.75 -4.80 -3.09
N ALA A 90 2.96 -4.54 -2.62
CA ALA A 90 4.12 -4.33 -3.50
C ALA A 90 4.44 -5.57 -4.34
N GLU A 91 4.45 -6.76 -3.73
CA GLU A 91 4.63 -8.04 -4.42
C GLU A 91 3.57 -8.23 -5.52
N ASN A 92 2.30 -7.98 -5.18
CA ASN A 92 1.21 -8.11 -6.15
C ASN A 92 1.37 -7.18 -7.35
N PHE A 93 1.75 -5.92 -7.11
CA PHE A 93 1.92 -4.94 -8.18
C PHE A 93 3.18 -5.13 -9.02
N LEU A 94 4.23 -5.75 -8.48
CA LEU A 94 5.44 -6.09 -9.22
C LEU A 94 5.26 -7.32 -10.13
N THR A 95 4.30 -8.19 -9.79
CA THR A 95 4.06 -9.47 -10.48
C THR A 95 2.91 -9.42 -11.50
N GLU A 96 2.08 -8.37 -11.48
CA GLU A 96 1.09 -8.05 -12.52
C GLU A 96 1.74 -7.69 -13.86
#